data_AF-A0A836TCL0-F1
#
_entry.id   AF-A0A836TCL0-F1
#
_cell.length_a   1.000
_cell.length_b   1.000
_cell.length_c   1.000
_cell.angle_alpha   90.00
_cell.angle_beta   90.00
_cell.angle_gamma   90.00
#
_symmetry.space_group_name_H-M   'P 1'
#
loop_
_entity.id
_entity.type
_entity.pdbx_description
1 polymer ?
#
loop_
_entity_poly.entity_id
_entity_poly.type
_entity_poly.pdbx_seq_one_letter_code
_entity_poly.pdbx_strand_id
1 'polypeptide(L)'
;MKTVDRKVRKNIVLSASIEKELKEMAEYYEKPQSVLIEELLEEKLREYKKKKKKEALEKILKNAEYFAGVIGNKTFQELKEEMGSEY
;
A
#
# COMPACT_ATOMS: atom_id res chain seq x y z
N MET A 1 -23.95 4.95 -5.00
CA MET A 1 -23.96 5.44 -3.60
C MET A 1 -22.51 5.60 -3.15
N LYS A 2 -22.07 6.81 -2.81
CA LYS A 2 -20.81 6.98 -2.06
C LYS A 2 -21.08 6.42 -0.67
N THR A 3 -20.52 5.28 -0.33
CA THR A 3 -20.50 4.78 1.05
C THR A 3 -19.80 5.83 1.89
N VAL A 4 -20.57 6.60 2.67
CA VAL A 4 -20.02 7.52 3.65
C VAL A 4 -19.36 6.63 4.71
N ASP A 5 -18.04 6.61 4.71
CA ASP A 5 -17.28 5.75 5.62
C ASP A 5 -17.64 6.12 7.06
N ARG A 6 -18.16 5.14 7.82
CA ARG A 6 -18.68 5.41 9.16
C ARG A 6 -17.51 5.61 10.11
N LYS A 7 -17.45 6.79 10.76
CA LYS A 7 -16.45 7.04 11.82
C LYS A 7 -16.63 6.03 12.96
N VAL A 8 -15.52 5.41 13.37
CA VAL A 8 -15.47 4.46 14.49
C VAL A 8 -14.66 5.08 15.62
N ARG A 9 -15.22 5.14 16.84
CA ARG A 9 -14.49 5.62 18.02
C ARG A 9 -13.35 4.65 18.35
N LYS A 10 -12.16 5.20 18.58
CA LYS A 10 -10.97 4.46 19.01
C LYS A 10 -10.41 5.07 20.28
N ASN A 11 -9.93 4.22 21.17
CA ASN A 11 -9.14 4.62 22.34
C ASN A 11 -7.68 4.32 22.00
N ILE A 12 -6.83 5.33 22.06
CA ILE A 12 -5.40 5.23 21.79
C ILE A 12 -4.61 5.66 23.03
N VAL A 13 -3.49 5.00 23.26
CA VAL A 13 -2.57 5.34 24.35
C VAL A 13 -1.34 5.98 23.72
N LEU A 14 -0.99 7.17 24.20
CA LEU A 14 0.17 7.95 23.75
C LEU A 14 1.03 8.28 24.97
N SER A 15 2.34 8.46 24.75
CA SER A 15 3.18 9.04 25.79
C SER A 15 2.79 10.51 26.03
N ALA A 16 3.03 11.02 27.23
CA ALA A 16 2.71 12.40 27.58
C ALA A 16 3.43 13.43 26.68
N SER A 17 4.66 13.13 26.26
CA SER A 17 5.41 13.98 25.33
C SER A 17 4.70 14.10 23.97
N ILE A 18 4.22 12.99 23.42
CA ILE A 18 3.57 12.94 22.11
C ILE A 18 2.16 13.53 22.18
N GLU A 19 1.43 13.35 23.28
CA GLU A 19 0.14 14.01 23.48
C GLU A 19 0.27 15.53 23.44
N LYS A 20 1.31 16.08 24.09
CA LYS A 20 1.60 17.51 24.08
C LYS A 20 1.90 18.02 22.67
N GLU A 21 2.79 17.35 21.95
CA GLU A 21 3.14 17.71 20.56
C GLU A 21 1.93 17.59 19.63
N LEU A 22 1.12 16.54 19.77
CA LEU A 22 -0.10 16.35 18.99
C LEU A 22 -1.08 17.50 19.23
N LYS A 23 -1.22 17.95 20.48
CA LYS A 23 -2.06 19.09 20.83
C LYS A 23 -1.55 20.39 20.20
N GLU A 24 -0.26 20.68 20.33
CA GLU A 24 0.37 21.86 19.72
C GLU A 24 0.22 21.86 18.20
N MET A 25 0.42 20.70 17.54
CA MET A 25 0.20 20.55 16.11
C MET A 25 -1.28 20.76 15.72
N ALA A 26 -2.21 20.19 16.48
CA ALA A 26 -3.64 20.34 16.22
C ALA A 26 -4.08 21.81 16.31
N GLU A 27 -3.54 22.56 17.27
CA GLU A 27 -3.75 23.99 17.40
C GLU A 27 -3.13 24.76 16.21
N TYR A 28 -1.88 24.45 15.85
CA TYR A 28 -1.19 25.09 14.73
C TYR A 28 -1.93 24.94 13.39
N TYR A 29 -2.50 23.75 13.13
CA TYR A 29 -3.25 23.47 11.91
C TYR A 29 -4.75 23.80 12.02
N GLU A 30 -5.21 24.31 13.17
CA GLU A 30 -6.63 24.61 13.45
C GLU A 30 -7.57 23.42 13.22
N LYS A 31 -7.14 22.21 13.62
CA LYS A 31 -7.90 20.96 13.42
C LYS A 31 -8.13 20.22 14.73
N PRO A 32 -9.25 19.49 14.88
CA PRO A 32 -9.39 18.53 15.96
C PRO A 32 -8.32 17.44 15.87
N GLN A 33 -7.74 17.04 17.01
CA GLN A 33 -6.70 15.99 17.06
C GLN A 33 -7.11 14.71 16.32
N SER A 34 -8.38 14.30 16.43
CA SER A 34 -8.90 13.12 15.73
C SER A 34 -8.83 13.22 14.20
N VAL A 35 -9.08 14.41 13.64
CA VAL A 35 -8.98 14.68 12.19
C VAL A 35 -7.52 14.67 11.77
N LEU A 36 -6.66 15.31 12.55
CA LEU A 36 -5.22 15.32 12.29
C LEU A 36 -4.60 13.92 12.31
N ILE A 37 -4.96 13.10 13.30
CA ILE A 37 -4.52 11.69 13.38
C ILE A 37 -4.96 10.90 12.14
N GLU A 38 -6.18 11.12 11.67
CA GLU A 38 -6.71 10.43 10.50
C GLU A 38 -5.97 10.82 9.23
N GLU A 39 -5.72 12.11 9.01
CA GLU A 39 -4.93 12.60 7.87
C GLU A 39 -3.49 12.03 7.88
N LEU A 40 -2.82 12.05 9.05
CA LEU A 40 -1.49 11.47 9.23
C LEU A 40 -1.48 9.96 8.94
N LEU A 41 -2.52 9.25 9.38
CA LEU A 41 -2.67 7.82 9.13
C LEU A 41 -2.90 7.54 7.64
N GLU A 42 -3.71 8.34 6.95
CA GLU A 42 -3.94 8.23 5.51
C GLU A 42 -2.66 8.46 4.69
N GLU A 43 -1.85 9.43 5.08
CA GLU A 43 -0.53 9.65 4.49
C GLU A 43 0.39 8.45 4.68
N LYS A 44 0.49 7.94 5.91
CA LYS A 44 1.29 6.74 6.22
C LYS A 44 0.79 5.50 5.49
N LEU A 45 -0.53 5.33 5.34
CA LEU A 45 -1.13 4.24 4.57
C LEU A 45 -0.79 4.34 3.07
N ARG A 46 -0.77 5.55 2.51
CA ARG A 46 -0.33 5.76 1.12
C ARG A 46 1.12 5.34 0.91
N GLU A 47 2.01 5.70 1.83
CA GLU A 47 3.42 5.27 1.83
C GLU A 47 3.54 3.74 1.95
N TYR A 48 2.83 3.14 2.92
CA TYR A 48 2.83 1.70 3.13
C TYR A 48 2.37 0.93 1.88
N LYS A 49 1.27 1.35 1.26
CA LYS A 49 0.76 0.74 0.02
C LYS A 49 1.75 0.86 -1.14
N LYS A 50 2.43 2.01 -1.27
CA LYS A 50 3.50 2.19 -2.28
C LYS A 50 4.64 1.21 -2.07
N LYS A 51 5.12 1.05 -0.83
CA LYS A 51 6.17 0.08 -0.48
C LYS A 51 5.75 -1.35 -0.82
N LYS A 52 4.55 -1.77 -0.41
CA LYS A 52 4.01 -3.10 -0.73
C LYS A 52 3.93 -3.37 -2.24
N LYS A 53 3.51 -2.37 -3.02
CA LYS A 53 3.47 -2.49 -4.50
C LYS A 53 4.88 -2.63 -5.09
N LYS A 54 5.84 -1.84 -4.59
CA LYS A 54 7.23 -1.93 -5.02
C LYS A 54 7.83 -3.31 -4.71
N GLU A 55 7.66 -3.81 -3.50
CA GLU A 55 8.10 -5.16 -3.11
C GLU A 55 7.46 -6.26 -3.98
N ALA A 56 6.17 -6.11 -4.31
CA ALA A 56 5.50 -7.04 -5.22
C ALA A 56 6.09 -6.99 -6.63
N LEU A 57 6.39 -5.79 -7.15
CA LEU A 57 7.05 -5.62 -8.44
C LEU A 57 8.46 -6.22 -8.45
N GLU A 58 9.25 -5.98 -7.40
CA GLU A 58 10.60 -6.57 -7.26
C GLU A 58 10.55 -8.09 -7.22
N LYS A 59 9.55 -8.69 -6.55
CA LYS A 59 9.33 -10.14 -6.58
C LYS A 59 8.99 -10.63 -7.99
N ILE A 60 8.13 -9.91 -8.71
CA ILE A 60 7.78 -10.26 -10.10
C ILE A 60 9.02 -10.18 -10.99
N LEU A 61 9.82 -9.11 -10.89
CA LEU A 61 11.04 -8.94 -11.68
C LEU A 61 12.07 -10.03 -11.36
N LYS A 62 12.29 -10.33 -10.07
CA LYS A 62 13.19 -11.41 -9.65
C LYS A 62 12.73 -12.77 -10.17
N ASN A 63 11.42 -13.04 -10.14
CA ASN A 63 10.86 -14.25 -10.73
C ASN A 63 11.02 -14.22 -12.26
N ALA A 64 10.76 -13.09 -12.93
CA ALA A 64 10.91 -12.96 -14.36
C ALA A 64 12.36 -13.15 -14.81
N GLU A 65 13.36 -12.66 -14.06
CA GLU A 65 14.78 -12.92 -14.28
C GLU A 65 15.12 -14.40 -14.04
N TYR A 66 14.56 -15.01 -12.99
CA TYR A 66 14.75 -16.44 -12.71
C TYR A 66 14.13 -17.34 -13.78
N PHE A 67 12.99 -16.93 -14.36
CA PHE A 67 12.29 -17.64 -15.44
C PHE A 67 12.56 -17.04 -16.82
N ALA A 68 13.54 -16.13 -16.95
CA ALA A 68 13.88 -15.49 -18.22
C ALA A 68 14.48 -16.54 -19.15
N GLY A 69 13.67 -17.01 -20.10
CA GLY A 69 14.03 -18.01 -21.09
C GLY A 69 13.42 -19.40 -20.86
N VAL A 70 12.86 -19.68 -19.68
CA VAL A 70 12.24 -20.97 -19.36
C VAL A 70 11.05 -20.74 -18.42
N ILE A 71 9.83 -20.90 -18.93
CA ILE A 71 8.61 -20.97 -18.11
C ILE A 71 8.24 -22.46 -18.05
N GLY A 72 8.63 -23.15 -16.98
CA GLY A 72 8.44 -24.60 -16.85
C GLY A 72 9.49 -25.42 -17.63
N ASN A 73 9.07 -26.37 -18.48
CA ASN A 73 9.94 -27.10 -19.42
C ASN A 73 9.85 -26.55 -20.85
N LYS A 74 9.13 -25.44 -21.05
CA LYS A 74 8.79 -24.91 -22.37
C LYS A 74 9.50 -23.57 -22.61
N THR A 75 10.00 -23.43 -23.81
CA THR A 75 10.61 -22.21 -24.35
C THR A 75 9.55 -21.18 -24.72
N PHE A 76 9.95 -19.92 -24.85
CA PHE A 76 9.05 -18.83 -25.25
C PHE A 76 8.41 -19.05 -26.64
N GLN A 77 9.07 -19.79 -27.53
CA GLN A 77 8.53 -20.15 -28.85
C GLN A 77 7.40 -21.19 -28.74
N GLU A 78 7.58 -22.24 -27.94
CA GLU A 78 6.55 -23.28 -27.72
C GLU A 78 5.30 -22.70 -27.06
N LEU A 79 5.44 -21.77 -26.12
CA LEU A 79 4.30 -21.06 -25.52
C LEU A 79 3.58 -20.14 -26.49
N LYS A 80 4.31 -19.54 -27.45
CA LYS A 80 3.72 -18.70 -28.49
C LYS A 80 2.90 -19.52 -29.48
N GLU A 81 3.34 -20.75 -29.79
CA GLU A 81 2.60 -21.69 -30.63
C GLU A 81 1.35 -22.24 -29.92
N GLU A 82 1.42 -22.52 -28.61
CA GLU A 82 0.26 -22.94 -27.81
C GLU A 82 -0.80 -21.83 -27.68
N MET A 83 -0.41 -20.58 -27.44
CA MET A 83 -1.37 -19.47 -27.37
C MET A 83 -1.90 -19.03 -28.73
N GLY A 84 -1.18 -19.35 -29.82
CA GLY A 84 -1.57 -19.02 -31.19
C GLY A 84 -2.40 -20.10 -31.90
N SER A 85 -2.61 -21.26 -31.26
CA SER A 85 -3.34 -22.40 -31.82
C SER A 85 -4.80 -22.51 -31.35
N GLU A 86 -5.29 -21.55 -30.58
CA GLU A 86 -6.74 -21.35 -30.41
C GLU A 86 -7.31 -20.53 -31.58
N TYR A 87 -7.29 -21.07 -32.80
CA TYR A 87 -8.19 -20.70 -33.91
C TYR A 87 -8.25 -21.81 -34.96
#